data_AF-A0A2L1S5H8-F1
#
_entry.id   AF-A0A2L1S5H8-F1
#
_cell.length_a   1.000
_cell.length_b   1.000
_cell.length_c   1.000
_cell.angle_alpha   90.00
_cell.angle_beta   90.00
_cell.angle_gamma   90.00
#
_symmetry.space_group_name_H-M   'P 1'
#
loop_
_entity.id
_entity.type
_entity.pdbx_description
1 polymer ?
#
loop_
_entity_poly.entity_id
_entity_poly.type
_entity_poly.pdbx_seq_one_letter_code
_entity_poly.pdbx_strand_id
1 'polypeptide(L)'
;MRNFRTRRFAALLLAAVLMPIAGTLACQVPDAAPITPFDGDRMTGFEAARFRGLAEALLSDNAAERALVSALFAPGETPISQMPDGSYRCRTIKLGGLLPLTAYTQFACTVSNDGTRIEKLTGSQRFSGDLLPSDGGGLFYWGALHYGDETPWTMMPTPNAVRSAVSTRLPASPCDIAWNCPFPALNRHTT
;
A
#
# COMPACT_ATOMS: atom_id res chain seq x y z
N MET A 1 -15.71 -26.19 70.73
CA MET A 1 -16.55 -25.01 70.45
C MET A 1 -15.86 -24.15 69.39
N ARG A 2 -16.60 -23.81 68.32
CA ARG A 2 -16.41 -22.71 67.35
C ARG A 2 -15.13 -22.65 66.47
N ASN A 3 -15.39 -23.02 65.20
CA ASN A 3 -14.78 -22.57 63.94
C ASN A 3 -14.32 -21.09 63.93
N PHE A 4 -13.29 -20.75 63.15
CA PHE A 4 -13.42 -19.92 61.95
C PHE A 4 -12.12 -19.89 61.10
N ARG A 5 -12.34 -19.91 59.78
CA ARG A 5 -11.48 -19.71 58.59
C ARG A 5 -10.29 -18.74 58.81
N THR A 6 -9.18 -18.80 58.07
CA THR A 6 -9.10 -18.24 56.70
C THR A 6 -7.76 -18.59 56.05
N ARG A 7 -7.82 -19.21 54.86
CA ARG A 7 -6.69 -19.38 53.93
C ARG A 7 -6.25 -18.00 53.42
N ARG A 8 -5.00 -17.60 53.64
CA ARG A 8 -4.41 -16.45 52.94
C ARG A 8 -3.58 -16.96 51.76
N PHE A 9 -4.26 -17.20 50.63
CA PHE A 9 -3.63 -17.19 49.31
C PHE A 9 -3.36 -15.72 48.96
N ALA A 10 -2.14 -15.25 49.20
CA ALA A 10 -1.67 -13.98 48.66
C ALA A 10 -1.41 -14.17 47.17
N ALA A 11 -2.43 -13.97 46.34
CA ALA A 11 -2.31 -13.97 44.90
C ALA A 11 -1.65 -12.66 44.45
N LEU A 12 -0.40 -12.76 43.97
CA LEU A 12 0.26 -11.75 43.16
C LEU A 12 -0.53 -11.58 41.85
N LEU A 13 -1.37 -10.56 41.77
CA LEU A 13 -1.95 -10.07 40.52
C LEU A 13 -1.08 -8.93 40.00
N LEU A 14 0.05 -9.27 39.37
CA LEU A 14 0.72 -8.36 38.44
C LEU A 14 0.03 -8.55 37.08
N ALA A 15 -1.09 -7.87 36.88
CA ALA A 15 -1.71 -7.77 35.56
C ALA A 15 -0.79 -6.92 34.68
N ALA A 16 0.08 -7.57 33.91
CA ALA A 16 0.81 -6.93 32.83
C ALA A 16 -0.22 -6.41 31.82
N VAL A 17 -0.42 -5.09 31.81
CA VAL A 17 -1.15 -4.39 30.77
C VAL A 17 -0.37 -4.58 29.48
N LEU A 18 -0.74 -5.61 28.71
CA LEU A 18 -0.42 -5.73 27.29
C LEU A 18 -1.18 -4.61 26.58
N MET A 19 -0.65 -3.39 26.69
CA MET A 19 -1.04 -2.31 25.79
C MET A 19 -0.50 -2.73 24.42
N PRO A 20 -1.34 -3.03 23.42
CA PRO A 20 -0.83 -3.22 22.09
C PRO A 20 -0.18 -1.88 21.71
N ILE A 21 1.13 -1.89 21.51
CA ILE A 21 1.80 -0.82 20.81
C ILE A 21 1.28 -0.94 19.38
N ALA A 22 0.15 -0.29 19.11
CA ALA A 22 -0.31 -0.06 17.76
C ALA A 22 0.72 0.85 17.12
N GLY A 23 1.77 0.23 16.55
CA GLY A 23 2.68 0.95 15.68
C GLY A 23 1.83 1.59 14.60
N THR A 24 1.95 2.90 14.42
CA THR A 24 1.34 3.61 13.31
C THR A 24 1.93 3.03 12.04
N LEU A 25 1.21 2.12 11.40
CA LEU A 25 1.58 1.62 10.09
C LEU A 25 1.62 2.83 9.15
N ALA A 26 2.63 2.93 8.29
CA ALA A 26 2.75 3.99 7.26
C ALA A 26 1.51 4.07 6.32
N CYS A 27 0.64 3.06 6.42
CA CYS A 27 -0.44 2.71 5.52
C CYS A 27 -1.83 3.05 6.07
N GLN A 28 -1.95 4.11 6.87
CA GLN A 28 -3.26 4.62 7.26
C GLN A 28 -3.88 5.42 6.11
N VAL A 29 -5.19 5.25 5.94
CA VAL A 29 -5.97 6.12 5.07
C VAL A 29 -6.12 7.47 5.77
N PRO A 30 -5.74 8.60 5.14
CA PRO A 30 -5.96 9.91 5.72
C PRO A 30 -7.45 10.21 5.91
N ASP A 31 -7.84 10.83 7.02
CA ASP A 31 -9.23 11.26 7.27
C ASP A 31 -9.78 12.17 6.15
N ALA A 32 -8.92 12.99 5.55
CA ALA A 32 -9.27 13.89 4.46
C ALA A 32 -9.35 13.20 3.09
N ALA A 33 -9.04 11.89 3.00
CA ALA A 33 -9.04 11.19 1.73
C ALA A 33 -10.47 11.00 1.21
N PRO A 34 -10.79 11.45 -0.02
CA PRO A 34 -12.14 11.35 -0.60
C PRO A 34 -12.43 9.93 -1.12
N ILE A 35 -12.31 8.93 -0.25
CA ILE A 35 -12.53 7.52 -0.58
C ILE A 35 -13.94 7.06 -0.23
N THR A 36 -14.43 6.03 -0.92
CA THR A 36 -15.72 5.42 -0.59
C THR A 36 -15.61 4.53 0.65
N PRO A 37 -16.72 4.22 1.36
CA PRO A 37 -16.69 3.21 2.43
C PRO A 37 -16.15 1.85 1.97
N PHE A 38 -16.46 1.45 0.73
CA PHE A 38 -15.96 0.22 0.13
C PHE A 38 -14.43 0.23 -0.02
N ASP A 39 -13.85 1.37 -0.42
CA ASP A 39 -12.39 1.54 -0.46
C ASP A 39 -11.79 1.49 0.94
N GLY A 40 -12.45 2.11 1.93
CA GLY A 40 -12.03 2.09 3.32
C GLY A 40 -11.92 0.67 3.87
N ASP A 41 -12.97 -0.14 3.67
CA ASP A 41 -12.99 -1.55 4.10
C ASP A 41 -11.84 -2.34 3.46
N ARG A 42 -11.55 -2.12 2.17
CA ARG A 42 -10.43 -2.78 1.49
C ARG A 42 -9.08 -2.39 2.08
N MET A 43 -8.91 -1.12 2.46
CA MET A 43 -7.67 -0.62 3.04
C MET A 43 -7.38 -1.23 4.41
N THR A 44 -8.39 -1.69 5.16
CA THR A 44 -8.17 -2.41 6.43
C THR A 44 -7.36 -3.71 6.25
N GLY A 45 -7.46 -4.37 5.09
CA GLY A 45 -6.76 -5.60 4.77
C GLY A 45 -5.40 -5.41 4.09
N PHE A 46 -4.92 -4.17 3.97
CA PHE A 46 -3.77 -3.82 3.14
C PHE A 46 -2.48 -4.59 3.51
N GLU A 47 -2.07 -4.56 4.78
CA GLU A 47 -0.83 -5.23 5.20
C GLU A 47 -0.89 -6.75 4.99
N ALA A 48 -2.04 -7.38 5.28
CA ALA A 48 -2.21 -8.80 5.06
C ALA A 48 -2.12 -9.15 3.56
N ALA A 49 -2.72 -8.33 2.69
CA ALA A 49 -2.60 -8.50 1.25
C ALA A 49 -1.16 -8.32 0.76
N ARG A 50 -0.45 -7.33 1.31
CA ARG A 50 0.95 -7.06 1.01
C ARG A 50 1.87 -8.23 1.37
N PHE A 51 1.78 -8.75 2.60
CA PHE A 51 2.58 -9.90 3.03
C PHE A 51 2.26 -11.15 2.22
N ARG A 52 0.99 -11.39 1.90
CA ARG A 52 0.59 -12.50 1.04
C ARG A 52 1.21 -12.38 -0.36
N GLY A 53 1.11 -11.20 -0.97
CA GLY A 53 1.71 -10.95 -2.29
C GLY A 53 3.23 -11.14 -2.29
N LEU A 54 3.93 -10.66 -1.26
CA LEU A 54 5.37 -10.89 -1.12
C LEU A 54 5.70 -12.38 -0.96
N ALA A 55 4.92 -13.12 -0.16
CA ALA A 55 5.10 -14.56 0.00
C ALA A 55 4.88 -15.31 -1.33
N GLU A 56 3.85 -14.95 -2.10
CA GLU A 56 3.61 -15.51 -3.44
C GLU A 56 4.75 -15.15 -4.42
N ALA A 57 5.27 -13.92 -4.37
CA ALA A 57 6.38 -13.49 -5.22
C ALA A 57 7.67 -14.29 -5.00
N LEU A 58 7.91 -14.78 -3.78
CA LEU A 58 9.03 -15.67 -3.47
C LEU A 58 8.93 -17.01 -4.19
N LEU A 59 7.72 -17.45 -4.56
CA LEU A 59 7.47 -18.70 -5.27
C LEU A 59 7.58 -18.57 -6.80
N SER A 60 7.80 -17.36 -7.33
CA SER A 60 8.00 -17.17 -8.78
C SER A 60 9.27 -17.90 -9.23
N ASP A 61 9.25 -18.55 -10.40
CA ASP A 61 10.45 -19.15 -11.00
C ASP A 61 11.37 -18.10 -11.66
N ASN A 62 10.87 -16.89 -11.91
CA ASN A 62 11.63 -15.83 -12.57
C ASN A 62 12.62 -15.15 -11.62
N ALA A 63 13.87 -15.62 -11.63
CA ALA A 63 14.93 -15.12 -10.75
C ALA A 63 15.24 -13.62 -10.94
N ALA A 64 15.12 -13.10 -12.17
CA ALA A 64 15.37 -11.69 -12.45
C ALA A 64 14.31 -10.79 -11.82
N GLU A 65 13.03 -11.18 -11.88
CA GLU A 65 11.96 -10.44 -11.21
C GLU A 65 12.09 -10.51 -9.69
N ARG A 66 12.41 -11.68 -9.13
CA ARG A 66 12.67 -11.80 -7.68
C ARG A 66 13.83 -10.90 -7.24
N ALA A 67 14.90 -10.84 -8.02
CA ALA A 67 16.03 -9.94 -7.73
C ALA A 67 15.62 -8.46 -7.76
N LEU A 68 14.73 -8.05 -8.68
CA LEU A 68 14.18 -6.69 -8.70
C LEU A 68 13.40 -6.38 -7.42
N VAL A 69 12.55 -7.30 -6.96
CA VAL A 69 11.80 -7.14 -5.69
C VAL A 69 12.74 -7.10 -4.49
N SER A 70 13.73 -8.00 -4.42
CA SER A 70 14.70 -8.01 -3.33
C SER A 70 15.50 -6.71 -3.28
N ALA A 71 16.00 -6.22 -4.42
CA ALA A 71 16.74 -4.95 -4.50
C ALA A 71 15.88 -3.76 -4.08
N LEU A 72 14.58 -3.83 -4.38
CA LEU A 72 13.61 -2.82 -4.00
C LEU A 72 13.46 -2.75 -2.47
N PHE A 73 13.37 -3.87 -1.75
CA PHE A 73 13.19 -3.87 -0.28
C PHE A 73 14.49 -3.91 0.54
N ALA A 74 15.63 -4.25 -0.07
CA ALA A 74 16.94 -4.39 0.61
C ALA A 74 17.35 -3.21 1.52
N PRO A 75 17.08 -1.95 1.17
CA PRO A 75 17.49 -0.82 2.01
C PRO A 75 16.56 -0.55 3.21
N GLY A 76 15.46 -1.28 3.33
CA GLY A 76 14.42 -1.06 4.34
C GLY A 76 13.22 -0.31 3.80
N GLU A 77 12.37 0.19 4.69
CA GLU A 77 11.16 0.95 4.35
C GLU A 77 11.13 2.21 5.20
N THR A 78 11.24 3.36 4.56
CA THR A 78 11.14 4.66 5.24
C THR A 78 10.04 5.46 4.55
N PRO A 79 8.99 5.90 5.26
CA PRO A 79 7.92 6.69 4.66
C PRO A 79 8.45 7.95 3.97
N ILE A 80 7.74 8.38 2.92
CA ILE A 80 7.89 9.72 2.33
C ILE A 80 6.73 10.59 2.69
N SER A 81 7.03 11.80 3.14
CA SER A 81 6.01 12.83 3.35
C SER A 81 5.74 13.67 2.10
N GLN A 82 6.66 13.67 1.12
CA GLN A 82 6.52 14.46 -0.11
C GLN A 82 7.35 13.85 -1.24
N MET A 83 6.86 14.00 -2.48
CA MET A 83 7.58 13.64 -3.68
C MET A 83 8.02 14.92 -4.43
N PRO A 84 9.29 15.03 -4.89
CA PRO A 84 9.69 16.19 -5.68
C PRO A 84 8.94 16.25 -7.01
N ASP A 85 8.63 17.44 -7.50
CA ASP A 85 8.14 17.61 -8.87
C ASP A 85 9.22 17.19 -9.88
N GLY A 86 8.80 16.63 -11.01
CA GLY A 86 9.70 16.27 -12.10
C GLY A 86 9.27 15.05 -12.91
N SER A 87 10.18 14.63 -13.79
CA SER A 87 10.02 13.47 -14.65
C SER A 87 10.65 12.23 -14.03
N TYR A 88 9.91 11.12 -14.07
CA TYR A 88 10.24 9.86 -13.42
C TYR A 88 10.19 8.68 -14.38
N ARG A 89 10.91 7.62 -14.01
CA ARG A 89 10.76 6.28 -14.60
C ARG A 89 10.07 5.38 -13.58
N CYS A 90 8.80 5.10 -13.82
CA CYS A 90 7.97 4.29 -12.95
C CYS A 90 7.73 2.92 -13.57
N ARG A 91 7.60 1.88 -12.73
CA ARG A 91 7.16 0.56 -13.17
C ARG A 91 6.13 0.00 -12.20
N THR A 92 5.26 -0.85 -12.72
CA THR A 92 4.34 -1.63 -11.90
C THR A 92 4.98 -2.99 -11.62
N ILE A 93 4.93 -3.42 -10.36
CA ILE A 93 5.30 -4.77 -9.94
C ILE A 93 4.08 -5.39 -9.28
N LYS A 94 3.59 -6.50 -9.83
CA LYS A 94 2.46 -7.25 -9.28
C LYS A 94 3.00 -8.39 -8.43
N LEU A 95 2.63 -8.38 -7.16
CA LEU A 95 2.99 -9.39 -6.18
C LEU A 95 1.77 -10.29 -5.96
N GLY A 96 1.84 -11.53 -6.43
CA GLY A 96 0.76 -12.52 -6.31
C GLY A 96 -0.45 -12.33 -7.25
N GLY A 97 -1.45 -13.17 -7.04
CA GLY A 97 -2.69 -13.23 -7.82
C GLY A 97 -2.68 -14.32 -8.89
N LEU A 98 -2.91 -13.97 -10.16
CA LEU A 98 -2.91 -14.96 -11.25
C LEU A 98 -1.52 -15.54 -11.52
N LEU A 99 -0.49 -14.70 -11.38
CA LEU A 99 0.91 -15.07 -11.47
C LEU A 99 1.57 -14.71 -10.13
N PRO A 100 2.55 -15.50 -9.65
CA PRO A 100 3.21 -15.23 -8.37
C PRO A 100 3.95 -13.89 -8.36
N LEU A 101 4.51 -13.49 -9.50
CA LEU A 101 5.21 -12.23 -9.69
C LEU A 101 5.12 -11.79 -11.14
N THR A 102 5.01 -10.48 -11.36
CA THR A 102 5.20 -9.88 -12.68
C THR A 102 5.79 -8.49 -12.51
N ALA A 103 6.97 -8.25 -13.06
CA ALA A 103 7.60 -6.93 -13.09
C ALA A 103 7.51 -6.35 -14.50
N TYR A 104 6.73 -5.28 -14.67
CA TYR A 104 6.61 -4.61 -15.96
C TYR A 104 7.86 -3.77 -16.27
N THR A 105 7.98 -3.42 -17.55
CA THR A 105 8.97 -2.44 -18.01
C THR A 105 8.78 -1.07 -17.34
N GLN A 106 9.75 -0.19 -17.56
CA GLN A 106 9.71 1.19 -17.11
C GLN A 106 8.87 2.04 -18.06
N PHE A 107 8.09 2.94 -17.48
CA PHE A 107 7.22 3.90 -18.15
C PHE A 107 7.60 5.32 -17.73
N ALA A 108 7.32 6.29 -18.60
CA ALA A 108 7.42 7.70 -18.26
C ALA A 108 6.29 8.06 -17.27
N CYS A 109 6.67 8.67 -16.14
CA CYS A 109 5.78 9.28 -15.17
C CYS A 109 6.17 10.74 -14.92
N THR A 110 5.25 11.54 -14.42
CA THR A 110 5.49 12.90 -13.92
C THR A 110 4.89 13.07 -12.54
N VAL A 111 5.58 13.84 -11.69
CA VAL A 111 5.03 14.40 -10.46
C VAL A 111 4.96 15.91 -10.60
N SER A 112 3.83 16.48 -10.20
CA SER A 112 3.54 17.90 -10.33
C SER A 112 2.72 18.41 -9.13
N ASN A 113 2.44 19.71 -9.14
CA ASN A 113 1.66 20.40 -8.11
C ASN A 113 2.31 20.26 -6.73
N ASP A 114 3.59 20.59 -6.62
CA ASP A 114 4.35 20.55 -5.36
C ASP A 114 4.37 19.15 -4.72
N GLY A 115 4.42 18.10 -5.54
CA GLY A 115 4.48 16.72 -5.09
C GLY A 115 3.14 16.06 -4.82
N THR A 116 2.03 16.72 -5.16
CA THR A 116 0.67 16.27 -4.82
C THR A 116 -0.03 15.55 -5.95
N ARG A 117 0.51 15.54 -7.18
CA ARG A 117 -0.08 14.88 -8.34
C ARG A 117 0.93 13.94 -8.99
N ILE A 118 0.50 12.73 -9.34
CA ILE A 118 1.30 11.77 -10.11
C ILE A 118 0.55 11.29 -11.36
N GLU A 119 1.26 11.17 -12.48
CA GLU A 119 0.71 10.70 -13.74
C GLU A 119 1.67 9.73 -14.44
N LYS A 120 1.14 8.64 -14.97
CA LYS A 120 1.84 7.72 -15.87
C LYS A 120 1.49 8.06 -17.32
N LEU A 121 2.48 8.51 -18.09
CA LEU A 121 2.29 9.10 -19.42
C LEU A 121 2.37 8.12 -20.57
N THR A 122 2.84 6.88 -20.35
CA THR A 122 3.12 5.91 -21.42
C THR A 122 2.60 4.52 -21.10
N GLY A 123 2.46 3.67 -22.12
CA GLY A 123 1.88 2.33 -22.03
C GLY A 123 0.38 2.31 -22.34
N SER A 124 -0.16 1.10 -22.50
CA SER A 124 -1.58 0.88 -22.84
C SER A 124 -2.52 1.17 -21.67
N GLN A 125 -2.04 0.99 -20.44
CA GLN A 125 -2.74 1.34 -19.22
C GLN A 125 -1.94 2.41 -18.49
N ARG A 126 -2.56 3.57 -18.30
CA ARG A 126 -2.03 4.75 -17.63
C ARG A 126 -2.80 4.98 -16.34
N PHE A 127 -2.28 5.85 -15.49
CA PHE A 127 -2.98 6.26 -14.29
C PHE A 127 -2.66 7.71 -13.98
N SER A 128 -3.57 8.36 -13.27
CA SER A 128 -3.35 9.67 -12.68
C SER A 128 -4.02 9.71 -11.32
N GLY A 129 -3.48 10.49 -10.39
CA GLY A 129 -4.03 10.57 -9.04
C GLY A 129 -3.27 11.53 -8.14
N ASP A 130 -3.87 11.77 -6.99
CA ASP A 130 -3.35 12.65 -5.97
C ASP A 130 -2.53 11.88 -4.94
N LEU A 131 -1.52 12.55 -4.40
CA LEU A 131 -0.66 12.09 -3.33
C LEU A 131 -1.00 12.89 -2.07
N LEU A 132 -1.68 12.23 -1.14
CA LEU A 132 -2.16 12.81 0.11
C LEU A 132 -1.22 12.43 1.26
N PRO A 133 -0.92 13.32 2.22
CA PRO A 133 -0.22 12.92 3.43
C PRO A 133 -1.01 11.83 4.18
N SER A 134 -0.37 10.70 4.48
CA SER A 134 -0.90 9.63 5.33
C SER A 134 -0.60 9.93 6.79
N ASP A 135 -1.50 9.56 7.69
CA ASP A 135 -1.31 9.70 9.15
C ASP A 135 -0.12 8.87 9.65
N GLY A 136 0.32 7.87 8.87
CA GLY A 136 1.53 7.09 9.12
C GLY A 136 2.83 7.75 8.62
N GLY A 137 2.80 9.02 8.20
CA GLY A 137 3.96 9.78 7.72
C GLY A 137 4.39 9.46 6.28
N GLY A 138 3.62 8.64 5.57
CA GLY A 138 3.78 8.31 4.16
C GLY A 138 2.95 9.19 3.23
N LEU A 139 2.87 8.81 1.96
CA LEU A 139 1.90 9.35 1.01
C LEU A 139 0.85 8.27 0.67
N PHE A 140 -0.41 8.67 0.65
CA PHE A 140 -1.54 7.89 0.18
C PHE A 140 -1.83 8.28 -1.27
N TYR A 141 -1.88 7.30 -2.18
CA TYR A 141 -2.28 7.52 -3.56
C TYR A 141 -3.78 7.33 -3.71
N TRP A 142 -4.44 8.36 -4.25
CA TRP A 142 -5.84 8.31 -4.61
C TRP A 142 -5.97 8.62 -6.10
N GLY A 143 -6.36 7.65 -6.92
CA GLY A 143 -6.42 7.89 -8.35
C GLY A 143 -7.14 6.83 -9.15
N ALA A 144 -7.02 6.90 -10.47
CA ALA A 144 -7.70 5.99 -11.37
C ALA A 144 -6.79 5.54 -12.52
N LEU A 145 -7.05 4.33 -12.98
CA LEU A 145 -6.47 3.80 -14.21
C LEU A 145 -7.32 4.22 -15.40
N HIS A 146 -6.68 4.53 -16.51
CA HIS A 146 -7.34 4.76 -17.78
C HIS A 146 -6.52 4.12 -18.91
N TYR A 147 -7.16 3.84 -20.05
CA TYR A 147 -6.43 3.35 -21.21
C TYR A 147 -5.72 4.49 -21.94
N GLY A 148 -4.64 4.18 -22.66
CA GLY A 148 -3.77 5.19 -23.27
C GLY A 148 -4.42 6.03 -24.37
N ASP A 149 -5.54 5.55 -24.92
CA ASP A 149 -6.42 6.20 -25.90
C ASP A 149 -7.60 6.94 -25.25
N GLU A 150 -7.76 6.83 -23.93
CA GLU A 150 -8.76 7.57 -23.17
C GLU A 150 -8.16 8.87 -22.62
N THR A 151 -8.97 9.94 -22.57
CA THR A 151 -8.62 11.09 -21.73
C THR A 151 -8.57 10.65 -20.27
N PRO A 152 -7.59 11.14 -19.47
CA PRO A 152 -7.57 10.88 -18.05
C PRO A 152 -8.92 11.22 -17.44
N TRP A 153 -9.51 10.26 -16.73
CA TRP A 153 -10.79 10.47 -16.08
C TRP A 153 -10.64 11.60 -15.07
N THR A 154 -11.40 12.69 -15.24
CA THR A 154 -11.62 13.66 -14.16
C THR A 154 -12.34 12.93 -13.04
N MET A 155 -11.84 13.06 -11.81
CA MET A 155 -12.38 12.42 -10.61
C MET A 155 -13.83 12.84 -10.36
N MET A 156 -14.78 12.19 -11.04
CA MET A 156 -16.16 12.10 -10.61
C MET A 156 -16.32 10.84 -9.76
N PRO A 157 -17.07 10.91 -8.66
CA PRO A 157 -17.24 9.79 -7.73
C PRO A 157 -18.16 8.75 -8.36
N THR A 158 -17.63 7.98 -9.30
CA THR A 158 -18.26 6.74 -9.74
C THR A 158 -17.61 5.59 -8.96
N PRO A 159 -18.37 4.77 -8.21
CA PRO A 159 -17.81 3.82 -7.24
C PRO A 159 -16.87 2.75 -7.82
N ASN A 160 -16.83 2.58 -9.15
CA ASN A 160 -16.13 1.48 -9.81
C ASN A 160 -14.83 1.88 -10.52
N ALA A 161 -14.52 3.18 -10.62
CA ALA A 161 -13.39 3.67 -11.42
C ALA A 161 -12.16 4.06 -10.58
N VAL A 162 -12.33 4.25 -9.27
CA VAL A 162 -11.27 4.73 -8.38
C VAL A 162 -10.46 3.55 -7.82
N ARG A 163 -9.14 3.72 -7.79
CA ARG A 163 -8.16 2.82 -7.20
C ARG A 163 -7.43 3.56 -6.07
N SER A 164 -7.59 3.06 -4.86
CA SER A 164 -6.86 3.54 -3.69
C SER A 164 -5.57 2.73 -3.47
N ALA A 165 -4.47 3.39 -3.15
CA ALA A 165 -3.19 2.75 -2.84
C ALA A 165 -2.39 3.54 -1.81
N VAL A 166 -1.36 2.92 -1.24
CA VAL A 166 -0.50 3.52 -0.21
C VAL A 166 0.95 3.45 -0.68
N SER A 167 1.72 4.55 -0.55
CA SER A 167 3.18 4.46 -0.71
C SER A 167 3.86 3.95 0.55
N THR A 168 4.93 3.22 0.30
CA THR A 168 6.06 3.11 1.23
C THR A 168 7.31 3.40 0.42
N ARG A 169 8.05 4.49 0.68
CA ARG A 169 9.34 4.72 -0.01
C ARG A 169 10.30 3.59 0.34
N LEU A 170 11.04 3.18 -0.67
CA LEU A 170 12.05 2.14 -0.59
C LEU A 170 13.43 2.80 -0.79
N PRO A 171 14.30 2.85 0.23
CA PRO A 171 15.49 3.70 0.24
C PRO A 171 16.65 3.13 -0.59
N ALA A 172 16.43 2.76 -1.85
CA ALA A 172 17.49 2.17 -2.68
C ALA A 172 18.41 3.24 -3.30
N SER A 173 17.85 4.42 -3.57
CA SER A 173 18.53 5.63 -4.06
C SER A 173 17.58 6.83 -3.86
N PRO A 174 18.04 8.10 -3.93
CA PRO A 174 17.14 9.27 -3.83
C PRO A 174 16.05 9.32 -4.93
N CYS A 175 16.10 8.43 -5.93
CA CYS A 175 15.19 8.38 -7.08
C CYS A 175 14.27 7.15 -7.12
N ASP A 176 14.41 6.19 -6.20
CA ASP A 176 13.56 4.99 -6.17
C ASP A 176 12.49 5.12 -5.08
N ILE A 177 11.22 5.11 -5.49
CA ILE A 177 10.05 5.21 -4.61
C ILE A 177 9.05 4.12 -5.02
N ALA A 178 8.49 3.42 -4.04
CA ALA A 178 7.51 2.38 -4.28
C ALA A 178 6.13 2.74 -3.76
N TRP A 179 5.14 2.35 -4.57
CA TRP A 179 3.73 2.48 -4.28
C TRP A 179 3.15 1.08 -4.17
N ASN A 180 2.65 0.73 -3.00
CA ASN A 180 2.06 -0.55 -2.73
C ASN A 180 0.53 -0.39 -2.83
N CYS A 181 -0.05 -0.97 -3.87
CA CYS A 181 -1.48 -0.88 -4.12
C CYS A 181 -2.13 -2.23 -3.75
N PRO A 182 -3.20 -2.26 -2.93
CA PRO A 182 -4.05 -3.44 -2.86
C PRO A 182 -4.84 -3.52 -4.17
N PHE A 183 -4.29 -4.22 -5.17
CA PHE A 183 -5.06 -4.56 -6.35
C PHE A 183 -6.27 -5.41 -5.90
N PRO A 184 -7.46 -5.25 -6.50
CA PRO A 184 -8.54 -6.19 -6.24
C PRO A 184 -8.01 -7.61 -6.50
N ALA A 185 -8.20 -8.51 -5.55
CA ALA A 185 -8.45 -9.88 -5.94
C ALA A 185 -9.59 -9.81 -6.95
N LEU A 186 -9.33 -10.18 -8.20
CA LEU A 186 -10.37 -10.52 -9.14
C LEU A 186 -11.03 -11.78 -8.60
N ASN A 187 -11.82 -11.65 -7.54
CA ASN A 187 -12.80 -12.64 -7.18
C ASN A 187 -13.83 -12.58 -8.31
N ARG A 188 -13.64 -13.49 -9.28
CA ARG A 188 -14.72 -13.92 -10.15
C ARG A 188 -15.84 -14.35 -9.21
N HIS A 189 -16.85 -13.50 -9.02
CA HIS A 189 -18.14 -13.98 -8.60
C HIS A 189 -18.63 -14.85 -9.76
N THR A 190 -18.35 -16.15 -9.67
CA THR A 190 -19.10 -17.16 -10.39
C THR A 190 -20.51 -17.12 -9.82
N THR A 191 -21.41 -16.52 -10.58
CA THR A 191 -22.83 -16.87 -10.63
C THR A 191 -23.17 -17.15 -12.08
#